data_AF-A0A267MG07-F1
#
_entry.id   AF-A0A267MG07-F1
#
_cell.length_a   1.000
_cell.length_b   1.000
_cell.length_c   1.000
_cell.angle_alpha   90.00
_cell.angle_beta   90.00
_cell.angle_gamma   90.00
#
_symmetry.space_group_name_H-M   'P 1'
#
loop_
_entity.id
_entity.type
_entity.pdbx_description
1 polymer ?
#
loop_
_entity_poly.entity_id
_entity_poly.type
_entity_poly.pdbx_seq_one_letter_code
_entity_poly.pdbx_strand_id
1 'polypeptide(L)'
;MLKFFNEKLRNKKGFTLVELIVVIAIIGIIGSMAIPKLSGVTNDARKSTDLASAKTIANATTILLTQGEITPPAKTDTVIILDGKVTEGTSEDKITNYLEKLPQIETHNEGTYFRVVIDKNGDVTVTTYDSSNYEELYPNVSDTFGIGDDDDNDLTNND
;
A
#
# COMPACT_ATOMS: atom_id res chain seq x y z
N MET A 1 68.51 -11.25 -3.90
CA MET A 1 67.41 -12.23 -4.03
C MET A 1 66.17 -11.52 -4.61
N LEU A 2 66.22 -11.06 -5.88
CA LEU A 2 65.17 -10.19 -6.45
C LEU A 2 64.94 -10.42 -7.97
N LYS A 3 65.19 -11.63 -8.49
CA LYS A 3 65.08 -11.94 -9.94
C LYS A 3 63.82 -12.73 -10.34
N PHE A 4 62.89 -13.01 -9.44
CA PHE A 4 61.74 -13.89 -9.72
C PHE A 4 60.39 -13.18 -10.00
N PHE A 5 60.30 -11.85 -9.88
CA PHE A 5 59.03 -11.13 -10.13
C PHE A 5 58.86 -10.60 -11.56
N ASN A 6 59.91 -10.61 -12.39
CA ASN A 6 59.89 -9.94 -13.71
C ASN A 6 59.42 -10.84 -14.87
N GLU A 7 59.18 -12.13 -14.63
CA GLU A 7 58.83 -13.08 -15.70
C GLU A 7 57.31 -13.28 -15.84
N LYS A 8 56.53 -12.95 -14.80
CA LYS A 8 55.06 -13.16 -14.78
C LYS A 8 54.25 -12.04 -15.43
N LEU A 9 54.89 -10.92 -15.83
CA LEU A 9 54.22 -9.78 -16.48
C LEU A 9 54.20 -9.88 -18.02
N ARG A 10 54.97 -10.80 -18.61
CA ARG A 10 55.15 -10.89 -20.07
C ARG A 10 54.14 -11.79 -20.79
N ASN A 11 53.18 -12.34 -20.06
CA ASN A 11 52.09 -13.19 -20.55
C ASN A 11 50.70 -12.57 -20.29
N LYS A 12 50.58 -11.25 -20.24
CA LYS A 12 49.28 -10.60 -20.22
C LYS A 12 48.80 -10.44 -21.67
N LYS A 13 47.97 -11.39 -22.13
CA LYS A 13 47.14 -11.15 -23.32
C LYS A 13 46.22 -9.98 -22.98
N GLY A 14 46.52 -8.80 -23.54
CA GLY A 14 45.71 -7.61 -23.35
C GLY A 14 44.35 -7.78 -24.04
N PHE A 15 43.29 -7.30 -23.39
CA PHE A 15 41.96 -7.20 -23.97
C PHE A 15 42.02 -6.28 -25.20
N THR A 16 41.37 -6.64 -26.30
CA THR A 16 41.37 -5.76 -27.48
C THR A 16 40.34 -4.64 -27.30
N LEU A 17 40.61 -3.45 -27.85
CA LEU A 17 39.64 -2.34 -27.80
C LEU A 17 38.32 -2.70 -28.47
N VAL A 18 38.37 -3.50 -29.54
CA VAL A 18 37.20 -3.97 -30.29
C VAL A 18 36.30 -4.84 -29.40
N GLU A 19 36.90 -5.72 -28.61
CA GLU A 19 36.19 -6.61 -27.69
C GLU A 19 35.45 -5.83 -26.60
N LEU A 20 36.04 -4.73 -26.11
CA LEU A 20 35.36 -3.83 -25.18
C LEU A 20 34.21 -3.06 -25.84
N ILE A 21 34.39 -2.59 -27.07
CA ILE A 21 33.37 -1.83 -27.82
C ILE A 21 32.14 -2.70 -28.13
N VAL A 22 32.34 -3.96 -28.51
CA VAL A 22 31.23 -4.89 -28.79
C VAL A 22 30.41 -5.17 -27.51
N VAL A 23 31.07 -5.30 -26.36
CA VAL A 23 30.40 -5.56 -25.07
C VAL A 23 29.51 -4.38 -24.68
N ILE A 24 30.01 -3.14 -24.72
CA ILE A 24 29.20 -1.96 -24.40
C ILE A 24 28.08 -1.73 -25.42
N ALA A 25 28.28 -2.12 -26.68
CA ALA A 25 27.24 -2.06 -27.71
C ALA A 25 26.08 -3.03 -27.41
N ILE A 26 26.38 -4.29 -27.03
CA ILE A 26 25.36 -5.27 -26.66
C ILE A 26 24.65 -4.86 -25.37
N ILE A 27 25.39 -4.40 -24.35
CA ILE A 27 24.80 -3.88 -23.09
C ILE A 27 23.92 -2.66 -23.39
N GLY A 28 24.30 -1.80 -24.33
CA GLY A 28 23.48 -0.65 -24.77
C GLY A 28 22.16 -1.08 -25.41
N ILE A 29 22.18 -2.10 -26.28
CA ILE A 29 20.97 -2.65 -26.92
C ILE A 29 20.05 -3.26 -25.86
N ILE A 30 20.56 -4.16 -25.03
CA ILE A 30 19.76 -4.85 -24.01
C ILE A 30 19.29 -3.88 -22.93
N GLY A 31 20.16 -2.97 -22.49
CA GLY A 31 19.84 -1.95 -21.48
C GLY A 31 18.74 -1.00 -21.92
N SER A 32 18.59 -0.74 -23.22
CA SER A 32 17.49 0.08 -23.75
C SER A 32 16.12 -0.60 -23.64
N MET A 33 16.07 -1.93 -23.69
CA MET A 33 14.84 -2.73 -23.57
C MET A 33 14.58 -3.22 -22.15
N ALA A 34 15.61 -3.26 -21.30
CA ALA A 34 15.55 -3.78 -19.96
C ALA A 34 15.09 -2.70 -18.96
N ILE A 35 13.80 -2.37 -18.98
CA ILE A 35 13.13 -1.68 -17.87
C ILE A 35 12.00 -2.57 -17.37
N PRO A 36 12.17 -3.31 -16.26
CA PRO A 36 11.06 -4.00 -15.63
C PRO A 36 10.06 -2.96 -15.10
N LYS A 37 8.80 -3.05 -15.53
CA LYS A 37 7.71 -2.20 -15.02
C LYS A 37 7.32 -2.66 -13.61
N LEU A 38 8.04 -2.21 -12.60
CA LEU A 38 7.74 -2.53 -11.19
C LEU A 38 6.59 -1.68 -10.61
N SER A 39 6.19 -0.61 -11.30
CA SER A 39 5.26 0.40 -10.78
C SER A 39 3.86 -0.13 -10.43
N GLY A 40 3.32 -1.09 -11.18
CA GLY A 40 1.98 -1.66 -10.92
C GLY A 40 1.97 -2.54 -9.68
N VAL A 41 2.92 -3.46 -9.59
CA VAL A 41 3.05 -4.41 -8.46
C VAL A 41 3.21 -3.68 -7.12
N THR A 42 3.96 -2.59 -7.09
CA THR A 42 4.11 -1.79 -5.87
C THR A 42 2.81 -1.09 -5.47
N ASN A 43 1.98 -0.69 -6.44
CA ASN A 43 0.70 -0.06 -6.16
C ASN A 43 -0.32 -1.07 -5.61
N ASP A 44 -0.41 -2.25 -6.22
CA ASP A 44 -1.32 -3.32 -5.78
C ASP A 44 -0.95 -3.81 -4.36
N ALA A 45 0.35 -3.91 -4.07
CA ALA A 45 0.83 -4.24 -2.73
C ALA A 45 0.41 -3.19 -1.67
N ARG A 46 0.46 -1.90 -2.03
CA ARG A 46 -0.02 -0.81 -1.16
C ARG A 46 -1.52 -0.89 -0.94
N LYS A 47 -2.31 -1.07 -2.01
CA LYS A 47 -3.77 -1.25 -1.92
C LYS A 47 -4.15 -2.46 -1.05
N SER A 48 -3.45 -3.58 -1.22
CA SER A 48 -3.66 -4.77 -0.39
C SER A 48 -3.32 -4.52 1.09
N THR A 49 -2.32 -3.68 1.38
CA THR A 49 -1.94 -3.29 2.74
C THR A 49 -3.02 -2.44 3.39
N ASP A 50 -3.57 -1.48 2.65
CA ASP A 50 -4.66 -0.63 3.12
C ASP A 50 -5.94 -1.43 3.38
N LEU A 51 -6.27 -2.38 2.50
CA LEU A 51 -7.41 -3.30 2.69
C LEU A 51 -7.25 -4.16 3.95
N ALA A 52 -6.04 -4.72 4.17
CA ALA A 52 -5.75 -5.51 5.36
C ALA A 52 -5.86 -4.66 6.64
N SER A 53 -5.39 -3.42 6.57
CA SER A 53 -5.48 -2.45 7.65
C SER A 53 -6.93 -2.08 7.97
N ALA A 54 -7.75 -1.81 6.95
CA ALA A 54 -9.16 -1.52 7.10
C ALA A 54 -9.93 -2.68 7.77
N LYS A 55 -9.66 -3.93 7.37
CA LYS A 55 -10.23 -5.12 8.01
C LYS A 55 -9.82 -5.24 9.47
N THR A 56 -8.57 -4.93 9.79
CA THR A 56 -8.06 -4.97 11.17
C THR A 56 -8.76 -3.92 12.04
N ILE A 57 -8.93 -2.71 11.53
CA ILE A 57 -9.68 -1.62 12.18
C ILE A 57 -11.15 -2.01 12.38
N ALA A 58 -11.79 -2.58 11.35
CA ALA A 58 -13.18 -3.01 11.42
C ALA A 58 -13.37 -4.07 12.52
N ASN A 59 -12.51 -5.08 12.55
CA ASN A 59 -12.54 -6.14 13.57
C ASN A 59 -12.33 -5.57 14.98
N ALA A 60 -11.36 -4.67 15.16
CA ALA A 60 -11.15 -3.98 16.44
C ALA A 60 -12.42 -3.24 16.90
N THR A 61 -13.03 -2.49 15.99
CA THR A 61 -14.27 -1.74 16.27
C THR A 61 -15.42 -2.68 16.62
N THR A 62 -15.61 -3.78 15.88
CA THR A 62 -16.65 -4.78 16.16
C THR A 62 -16.45 -5.46 17.52
N ILE A 63 -15.20 -5.73 17.91
CA ILE A 63 -14.88 -6.29 19.23
C ILE A 63 -15.24 -5.29 20.34
N LEU A 64 -14.87 -4.01 20.18
CA LEU A 64 -15.18 -2.96 21.14
C LEU A 64 -16.69 -2.69 21.24
N LEU A 65 -17.43 -2.81 20.13
CA LEU A 65 -18.89 -2.77 20.12
C LEU A 65 -19.50 -3.93 20.91
N THR A 66 -18.95 -5.14 20.74
CA THR A 66 -19.41 -6.34 21.45
C THR A 66 -19.11 -6.29 22.95
N GLN A 67 -17.99 -5.67 23.33
CA GLN A 67 -17.60 -5.44 24.73
C GLN A 67 -18.39 -4.31 25.39
N GLY A 68 -19.17 -3.53 24.63
CA GLY A 68 -19.90 -2.36 25.14
C GLY A 68 -18.99 -1.14 25.39
N GLU A 69 -17.72 -1.21 24.96
CA GLU A 69 -16.76 -0.11 25.07
C GLU A 69 -17.07 1.00 24.05
N ILE A 70 -17.59 0.62 22.89
CA ILE A 70 -18.23 1.53 21.94
C ILE A 70 -19.69 1.09 21.83
N THR A 71 -20.62 2.03 21.67
CA THR A 71 -22.05 1.72 21.53
C THR A 71 -22.56 2.26 20.20
N PRO A 72 -23.37 1.49 19.46
CA PRO A 72 -24.02 1.99 18.26
C PRO A 72 -24.87 3.24 18.58
N PRO A 73 -24.92 4.23 17.68
CA PRO A 73 -25.73 5.42 17.90
C PRO A 73 -27.23 5.12 17.82
N ALA A 74 -28.02 5.85 18.58
CA ALA A 74 -29.48 5.69 18.61
C ALA A 74 -30.22 6.30 17.39
N LYS A 75 -29.57 7.19 16.61
CA LYS A 75 -30.22 7.94 15.52
C LYS A 75 -29.35 8.15 14.29
N THR A 76 -28.15 8.69 14.47
CA THR A 76 -27.25 9.08 13.36
C THR A 76 -25.93 8.37 13.50
N ASP A 77 -25.38 7.90 12.38
CA ASP A 77 -24.13 7.19 12.34
C ASP A 77 -23.00 7.90 13.10
N THR A 78 -22.21 7.11 13.82
CA THR A 78 -21.04 7.61 14.53
C THR A 78 -19.88 7.60 13.57
N VAL A 79 -19.24 8.75 13.40
CA VAL A 79 -18.07 8.91 12.53
C VAL A 79 -16.84 9.10 13.41
N ILE A 80 -15.84 8.26 13.20
CA ILE A 80 -14.57 8.28 13.92
C ILE A 80 -13.48 8.44 12.87
N ILE A 81 -12.66 9.46 13.00
CA ILE A 81 -11.49 9.69 12.13
C ILE A 81 -10.28 9.20 12.93
N LEU A 82 -9.46 8.34 12.35
CA LEU A 82 -8.24 7.82 12.98
C LEU A 82 -7.05 8.66 12.52
N ASP A 83 -7.03 9.94 12.91
CA ASP A 83 -5.95 10.88 12.55
C ASP A 83 -4.79 10.89 13.54
N GLY A 84 -4.93 10.13 14.63
CA GLY A 84 -3.91 10.01 15.67
C GLY A 84 -3.91 11.19 16.65
N LYS A 85 -4.81 12.17 16.51
CA LYS A 85 -5.02 13.24 17.51
C LYS A 85 -6.00 12.78 18.58
N VAL A 86 -5.63 11.67 19.18
CA VAL A 86 -6.45 10.96 20.16
C VAL A 86 -6.71 11.84 21.38
N THR A 87 -7.98 11.96 21.75
CA THR A 87 -8.41 12.52 23.03
C THR A 87 -8.88 11.39 23.93
N GLU A 88 -8.38 11.35 25.16
CA GLU A 88 -8.67 10.27 26.13
C GLU A 88 -10.19 10.05 26.31
N GLY A 89 -10.59 8.78 26.30
CA GLY A 89 -11.98 8.37 26.52
C GLY A 89 -12.89 8.47 25.28
N THR A 90 -12.38 8.93 24.13
CA THR A 90 -13.12 8.92 22.87
C THR A 90 -13.16 7.52 22.22
N SER A 91 -14.06 7.30 21.27
CA SER A 91 -14.08 6.05 20.49
C SER A 91 -12.79 5.87 19.66
N GLU A 92 -12.16 6.96 19.21
CA GLU A 92 -10.84 6.92 18.56
C GLU A 92 -9.76 6.41 19.52
N ASP A 93 -9.76 6.88 20.77
CA ASP A 93 -8.84 6.41 21.82
C ASP A 93 -8.98 4.93 22.09
N LYS A 94 -10.23 4.44 22.22
CA LYS A 94 -10.50 3.02 22.44
C LYS A 94 -10.01 2.15 21.29
N ILE A 95 -10.25 2.56 20.04
CA ILE A 95 -9.77 1.85 18.84
C ILE A 95 -8.25 1.90 18.78
N THR A 96 -7.64 3.07 19.01
CA THR A 96 -6.19 3.25 18.96
C THR A 96 -5.47 2.42 20.02
N ASN A 97 -6.00 2.41 21.25
CA ASN A 97 -5.46 1.61 22.35
C ASN A 97 -5.59 0.10 22.08
N TYR A 98 -6.69 -0.33 21.46
CA TYR A 98 -6.85 -1.74 21.07
C TYR A 98 -5.87 -2.15 19.97
N LEU A 99 -5.57 -1.25 19.02
CA LEU A 99 -4.70 -1.54 17.89
C LEU A 99 -3.20 -1.47 18.23
N GLU A 100 -2.83 -0.88 19.37
CA GLU A 100 -1.44 -0.56 19.82
C GLU A 100 -0.65 0.38 18.90
N LYS A 101 -0.87 0.29 17.58
CA LYS A 101 -0.34 1.16 16.54
C LYS A 101 -1.40 1.35 15.45
N LEU A 102 -1.72 2.59 15.14
CA LEU A 102 -2.59 2.90 14.00
C LEU A 102 -1.87 2.58 12.69
N PRO A 103 -2.50 1.79 11.80
CA PRO A 103 -1.99 1.61 10.44
C PRO A 103 -2.10 2.93 9.67
N GLN A 104 -1.18 3.12 8.74
CA GLN A 104 -1.18 4.28 7.83
C GLN A 104 -1.60 3.86 6.44
N ILE A 105 -2.20 4.79 5.70
CA ILE A 105 -2.60 4.57 4.31
C ILE A 105 -1.37 4.71 3.42
N GLU A 106 -1.17 3.72 2.55
CA GLU A 106 -0.01 3.64 1.65
C GLU A 106 -0.33 4.09 0.21
N THR A 107 -1.61 4.12 -0.17
CA THR A 107 -2.07 4.43 -1.54
C THR A 107 -2.26 5.92 -1.83
N HIS A 108 -2.48 6.74 -0.81
CA HIS A 108 -2.84 8.14 -0.95
C HIS A 108 -1.74 9.08 -0.42
N ASN A 109 -1.92 10.39 -0.62
CA ASN A 109 -0.97 11.42 -0.18
C ASN A 109 -0.87 11.51 1.35
N GLU A 110 0.20 12.17 1.82
CA GLU A 110 0.36 12.54 3.22
C GLU A 110 -0.89 13.29 3.72
N GLY A 111 -1.43 12.89 4.87
CA GLY A 111 -2.63 13.49 5.46
C GLY A 111 -3.93 12.74 5.16
N THR A 112 -3.87 11.57 4.54
CA THR A 112 -5.01 10.65 4.40
C THR A 112 -5.09 9.72 5.60
N TYR A 113 -6.29 9.53 6.17
CA TYR A 113 -6.51 8.70 7.35
C TYR A 113 -7.59 7.66 7.12
N PHE A 114 -7.67 6.66 8.01
CA PHE A 114 -8.83 5.79 8.04
C PHE A 114 -10.00 6.49 8.74
N ARG A 115 -11.20 6.28 8.22
CA ARG A 115 -12.45 6.74 8.83
C ARG A 115 -13.35 5.54 9.07
N VAL A 116 -13.84 5.43 10.29
CA VAL A 116 -14.75 4.38 10.72
C VAL A 116 -16.14 4.98 10.89
N VAL A 117 -17.13 4.33 10.29
CA VAL A 117 -18.55 4.65 10.48
C VAL A 117 -19.21 3.46 11.15
N ILE A 118 -19.95 3.76 12.22
CA ILE A 118 -20.78 2.77 12.91
C ILE A 118 -22.23 3.21 12.71
N ASP A 119 -22.99 2.36 12.03
CA ASP A 119 -24.40 2.62 11.77
C ASP A 119 -25.26 2.32 13.01
N LYS A 120 -26.56 2.65 12.93
CA LYS A 120 -27.53 2.37 14.01
C LYS A 120 -27.72 0.87 14.32
N ASN A 121 -27.36 -0.02 13.41
CA ASN A 121 -27.47 -1.47 13.56
C ASN A 121 -26.18 -2.06 14.18
N GLY A 122 -25.11 -1.27 14.29
CA GLY A 122 -23.79 -1.71 14.74
C GLY A 122 -22.90 -2.23 13.61
N ASP A 123 -23.31 -2.05 12.35
CA ASP A 123 -22.50 -2.39 11.19
C ASP A 123 -21.36 -1.38 11.06
N VAL A 124 -20.16 -1.90 10.76
CA VAL A 124 -18.92 -1.12 10.71
C VAL A 124 -18.48 -0.98 9.26
N THR A 125 -18.35 0.27 8.81
CA THR A 125 -17.78 0.64 7.52
C THR A 125 -16.44 1.34 7.74
N VAL A 126 -15.40 0.95 7.00
CA VAL A 126 -14.09 1.62 7.04
C VAL A 126 -13.78 2.18 5.67
N THR A 127 -13.55 3.49 5.61
CA THR A 127 -13.19 4.22 4.39
C THR A 127 -11.82 4.85 4.53
N THR A 128 -11.19 5.18 3.40
CA THR A 128 -10.18 6.23 3.38
C THR A 128 -10.85 7.59 3.66
N TYR A 129 -10.08 8.53 4.17
CA TYR A 129 -10.50 9.89 4.41
C TYR A 129 -9.43 10.85 3.89
N ASP A 130 -9.71 11.43 2.73
CA ASP A 130 -9.15 12.69 2.29
C ASP A 130 -10.27 13.74 2.40
N SER A 131 -9.89 15.00 2.59
CA SER A 131 -10.73 16.20 2.59
C SER A 131 -11.76 16.31 1.45
N SER A 132 -11.59 15.55 0.37
CA SER A 132 -12.42 15.62 -0.85
C SER A 132 -13.02 14.29 -1.31
N ASN A 133 -12.47 13.14 -0.91
CA ASN A 133 -12.88 11.82 -1.39
C ASN A 133 -12.85 10.77 -0.28
N TYR A 134 -13.82 9.85 -0.31
CA TYR A 134 -13.91 8.70 0.58
C TYR A 134 -13.98 7.45 -0.28
N GLU A 135 -13.09 6.50 -0.06
CA GLU A 135 -13.15 5.20 -0.72
C GLU A 135 -13.43 4.12 0.31
N GLU A 136 -14.50 3.36 0.12
CA GLU A 136 -14.82 2.25 1.01
C GLU A 136 -13.81 1.12 0.83
N LEU A 137 -13.29 0.61 1.94
CA LEU A 137 -12.36 -0.52 1.98
C LEU A 137 -12.97 -1.74 2.69
N TYR A 138 -13.98 -1.49 3.53
CA TYR A 138 -14.70 -2.52 4.27
C TYR A 138 -16.14 -2.04 4.56
N PRO A 139 -17.17 -2.92 4.48
CA PRO A 139 -17.08 -4.34 4.16
C PRO A 139 -16.85 -4.64 2.67
N ASN A 140 -17.23 -3.73 1.78
CA ASN A 140 -17.03 -3.88 0.34
C ASN A 140 -15.97 -2.89 -0.12
N VAL A 141 -15.06 -3.35 -0.99
CA VAL A 141 -14.06 -2.46 -1.57
C VAL A 141 -14.71 -1.65 -2.68
N SER A 142 -14.52 -0.34 -2.68
CA SER A 142 -14.98 0.55 -3.74
C SER A 142 -14.41 0.13 -5.08
N ASP A 143 -15.24 0.14 -6.13
CA ASP A 143 -14.81 -0.10 -7.51
C ASP A 143 -13.68 0.89 -7.93
N THR A 144 -13.67 2.10 -7.35
CA THR A 144 -12.61 3.09 -7.58
C THR A 144 -11.28 2.74 -6.90
N PHE A 145 -11.30 1.93 -5.84
CA PHE A 145 -10.10 1.54 -5.10
C PHE A 145 -9.39 0.37 -5.77
N GLY A 146 -10.13 -0.56 -6.38
CA GLY A 146 -9.70 -1.63 -7.30
C GLY A 146 -8.35 -2.32 -7.01
N ILE A 147 -8.36 -3.58 -6.56
CA ILE A 147 -7.14 -4.41 -6.53
C ILE A 147 -7.18 -5.35 -7.73
N GLY A 148 -6.48 -5.00 -8.81
CA GLY A 148 -6.14 -5.94 -9.88
C GLY A 148 -7.25 -6.38 -10.85
N ASP A 149 -8.45 -5.79 -10.82
CA ASP A 149 -9.59 -6.22 -11.66
C ASP A 149 -10.14 -5.10 -12.60
N ASP A 150 -9.30 -4.20 -13.09
CA ASP A 150 -9.70 -3.18 -14.09
C ASP A 150 -9.84 -3.74 -15.53
N ASP A 151 -9.86 -5.06 -15.74
CA ASP A 151 -9.84 -5.67 -17.10
C ASP A 151 -11.11 -6.49 -17.47
N ASP A 152 -12.13 -6.58 -16.61
CA ASP A 152 -13.26 -7.51 -16.86
C ASP A 152 -14.65 -6.88 -17.06
N ASN A 153 -14.82 -5.55 -17.15
CA ASN A 153 -16.17 -4.96 -17.30
C ASN A 153 -16.30 -3.66 -18.12
N ASP A 154 -15.64 -3.56 -19.28
CA ASP A 154 -16.03 -2.58 -20.32
C ASP A 154 -16.34 -3.25 -21.67
N LEU A 155 -17.28 -4.21 -21.66
CA LEU A 155 -17.87 -4.76 -22.89
C LEU A 155 -19.41 -4.80 -22.90
N THR A 156 -20.07 -4.13 -21.97
CA THR A 156 -21.52 -3.95 -22.05
C THR A 156 -21.83 -2.48 -21.99
N ASN A 157 -21.88 -1.82 -23.15
CA ASN A 157 -22.84 -0.75 -23.50
C ASN A 157 -22.47 -0.14 -24.86
N ASN A 158 -22.81 -0.87 -25.93
CA ASN A 158 -23.06 -0.23 -27.22
C ASN A 158 -24.11 -1.05 -27.98
N ASP A 159 -25.38 -0.79 -27.65
CA ASP A 159 -26.55 -1.03 -28.50
C ASP A 159 -27.29 0.31 -28.66
#